data_AF-A0A969SEN0-F1
#
_entry.id   AF-A0A969SEN0-F1
#
_cell.length_a   1.000
_cell.length_b   1.000
_cell.length_c   1.000
_cell.angle_alpha   90.00
_cell.angle_beta   90.00
_cell.angle_gamma   90.00
#
_symmetry.space_group_name_H-M   'P 1'
#
loop_
_entity.id
_entity.type
_entity.pdbx_description
1 polymer ?
#
loop_
_entity_poly.entity_id
_entity_poly.type
_entity_poly.pdbx_seq_one_letter_code
_entity_poly.pdbx_strand_id
1 'polypeptide(L)'
;MLSPLFDAFVEASPVSVMMRVLMENIFNSSRMNQIFETYSERQYSQELLFSSLVDLMSLVVCGMYPSVHAAYQKKAVEISVSATALYNKLQRIELPVSRALVHETASDLEQLLNMLNVERPSPLGKQYRLRM
;
A
#
# COMPACT_ATOMS: atom_id res chain seq x y z
N MET A 1 1.88 24.98 -14.42
CA MET A 1 1.62 24.67 -15.84
C MET A 1 0.62 23.54 -16.03
N LEU A 2 0.59 22.50 -15.18
CA LEU A 2 -0.41 21.41 -15.26
C LEU A 2 -1.71 21.67 -14.49
N SER A 3 -1.83 22.76 -13.71
CA SER A 3 -2.99 23.01 -12.85
C SER A 3 -4.34 22.95 -13.60
N PRO A 4 -4.52 23.61 -14.76
CA PRO A 4 -5.80 23.56 -15.47
C PRO A 4 -6.21 22.16 -15.94
N LEU A 5 -5.23 21.27 -16.18
CA LEU A 5 -5.48 19.87 -16.51
C LEU A 5 -6.03 19.12 -15.29
N PHE A 6 -5.44 19.33 -14.12
CA PHE A 6 -5.88 18.69 -12.88
C PHE A 6 -7.23 19.24 -12.41
N ASP A 7 -7.48 20.53 -12.61
CA ASP A 7 -8.75 21.18 -12.26
C ASP A 7 -9.94 20.48 -12.94
N ALA A 8 -9.82 20.11 -14.22
CA ALA A 8 -10.86 19.38 -14.93
C ALA A 8 -11.18 18.00 -14.32
N PHE A 9 -10.17 17.28 -13.81
CA PHE A 9 -10.36 16.00 -13.13
C PHE A 9 -10.96 16.19 -11.73
N VAL A 10 -10.53 17.23 -11.02
CA VAL A 10 -11.04 17.58 -9.68
C VAL A 10 -12.50 18.01 -9.75
N GLU A 11 -12.90 18.78 -10.76
CA GLU A 11 -14.29 19.19 -10.96
C GLU A 11 -15.20 17.99 -11.29
N ALA A 12 -14.71 17.05 -12.09
CA ALA A 12 -15.49 15.88 -12.50
C ALA A 12 -15.63 14.83 -11.38
N SER A 13 -14.55 14.54 -10.64
CA SER A 13 -14.56 13.50 -9.60
C SER A 13 -13.46 13.71 -8.54
N PRO A 14 -13.64 14.68 -7.63
CA PRO A 14 -12.57 15.14 -6.74
C PRO A 14 -12.06 14.02 -5.82
N VAL A 15 -12.97 13.27 -5.21
CA VAL A 15 -12.61 12.21 -4.25
C VAL A 15 -11.84 11.08 -4.92
N SER A 16 -12.26 10.64 -6.12
CA SER A 16 -11.58 9.55 -6.83
C SER A 16 -10.17 9.96 -7.26
N VAL A 17 -9.99 11.20 -7.71
CA VAL A 17 -8.67 11.73 -8.10
C VAL A 17 -7.76 11.83 -6.88
N MET A 18 -8.24 12.40 -5.77
CA MET A 18 -7.48 12.51 -4.53
C MET A 18 -7.08 11.13 -3.99
N MET A 19 -8.02 10.18 -3.95
CA MET A 19 -7.74 8.83 -3.44
C MET A 19 -6.76 8.08 -4.34
N ARG A 20 -6.87 8.21 -5.67
CA ARG A 20 -5.94 7.59 -6.60
C ARG A 20 -4.52 8.12 -6.42
N VAL A 21 -4.35 9.45 -6.38
CA VAL A 21 -3.05 10.09 -6.17
C VAL A 21 -2.46 9.66 -4.84
N LEU A 22 -3.28 9.62 -3.78
CA LEU A 22 -2.85 9.16 -2.47
C LEU A 22 -2.34 7.72 -2.48
N MET A 23 -3.10 6.80 -3.08
CA MET A 23 -2.73 5.39 -3.17
C MET A 23 -1.48 5.17 -4.04
N GLU A 24 -1.37 5.83 -5.19
CA GLU A 24 -0.18 5.73 -6.07
C GLU A 24 1.08 6.30 -5.41
N ASN A 25 0.94 7.35 -4.58
CA ASN A 25 2.07 7.92 -3.84
C ASN A 25 2.49 7.03 -2.65
N ILE A 26 1.52 6.56 -1.86
CA ILE A 26 1.79 5.75 -0.66
C ILE A 26 2.37 4.38 -1.05
N PHE A 27 1.79 3.72 -2.05
CA PHE A 27 2.17 2.37 -2.48
C PHE A 27 3.09 2.36 -3.71
N ASN A 28 3.83 3.44 -3.94
CA ASN A 28 4.79 3.53 -5.04
C ASN A 28 5.77 2.34 -5.05
N SER A 29 5.98 1.71 -6.21
CA SER A 29 6.77 0.48 -6.31
C SER A 29 8.22 0.62 -5.83
N SER A 30 8.90 1.72 -6.14
CA SER A 30 10.28 1.95 -5.69
C SER A 30 10.34 2.05 -4.17
N ARG A 31 9.38 2.75 -3.57
CA ARG A 31 9.26 2.85 -2.12
C ARG A 31 8.98 1.49 -1.48
N MET A 32 8.06 0.71 -2.02
CA MET A 32 7.75 -0.63 -1.49
C MET A 32 9.02 -1.50 -1.47
N ASN A 33 9.78 -1.50 -2.57
CA ASN A 33 11.04 -2.25 -2.63
C ASN A 33 12.08 -1.70 -1.64
N GLN A 34 12.16 -0.39 -1.44
CA GLN A 34 13.05 0.22 -0.45
C GLN A 34 12.69 -0.19 0.99
N ILE A 35 11.40 -0.22 1.34
CA ILE A 35 10.94 -0.72 2.65
C ILE A 35 11.39 -2.17 2.84
N PHE A 36 11.21 -3.00 1.81
CA PHE A 36 11.66 -4.39 1.86
C PHE A 36 13.18 -4.48 2.07
N GLU A 37 13.98 -3.80 1.26
CA GLU A 37 15.44 -3.82 1.33
C GLU A 37 15.99 -3.30 2.66
N THR A 38 15.33 -2.29 3.25
CA THR A 38 15.77 -1.66 4.50
C THR A 38 15.48 -2.54 5.71
N TYR A 39 14.33 -3.22 5.72
CA TYR A 39 13.83 -3.93 6.90
C TYR A 39 13.90 -5.46 6.80
N SER A 40 14.25 -6.03 5.64
CA SER A 40 14.50 -7.47 5.51
C SER A 40 15.84 -7.84 6.14
N GLU A 41 15.86 -8.81 7.03
CA GLU A 41 17.08 -9.30 7.68
C GLU A 41 17.72 -10.45 6.89
N ARG A 42 16.91 -11.30 6.24
CA ARG A 42 17.38 -12.55 5.61
C ARG A 42 16.92 -12.73 4.17
N GLN A 43 15.85 -12.06 3.76
CA GLN A 43 15.23 -12.29 2.47
C GLN A 43 15.83 -11.42 1.34
N TYR A 44 16.38 -12.06 0.30
CA TYR A 44 16.85 -11.35 -0.90
C TYR A 44 15.73 -11.15 -1.95
N SER A 45 15.87 -10.13 -2.80
CA SER A 45 14.87 -9.68 -3.80
C SER A 45 15.00 -10.29 -5.19
N GLN A 46 15.88 -11.28 -5.43
CA GLN A 46 16.37 -11.60 -6.78
C GLN A 46 15.35 -12.14 -7.81
N GLU A 47 14.25 -12.81 -7.40
CA GLU A 47 13.30 -13.40 -8.38
C GLU A 47 11.91 -12.74 -8.37
N LEU A 48 11.54 -12.06 -7.28
CA LEU A 48 10.23 -11.42 -7.14
C LEU A 48 10.34 -10.21 -6.21
N LEU A 49 10.01 -9.04 -6.77
CA LEU A 49 9.98 -7.76 -6.08
C LEU A 49 8.86 -7.71 -5.05
N PHE A 50 9.08 -6.97 -3.97
CA PHE A 50 8.06 -6.78 -2.95
C PHE A 50 6.90 -5.94 -3.48
N SER A 51 7.18 -4.92 -4.31
CA SER A 51 6.14 -4.14 -4.99
C SER A 51 5.18 -5.01 -5.80
N SER A 52 5.67 -6.04 -6.49
CA SER A 52 4.82 -6.97 -7.25
C SER A 52 3.88 -7.79 -6.34
N LEU A 53 4.33 -8.12 -5.12
CA LEU A 53 3.47 -8.76 -4.13
C LEU A 53 2.40 -7.80 -3.61
N VAL A 54 2.78 -6.55 -3.32
CA VAL A 54 1.84 -5.50 -2.88
C VAL A 54 0.80 -5.27 -3.97
N ASP A 55 1.19 -5.14 -5.24
CA ASP A 55 0.28 -4.97 -6.37
C ASP A 55 -0.69 -6.14 -6.51
N LEU A 56 -0.21 -7.37 -6.33
CA LEU A 56 -1.06 -8.56 -6.39
C LEU A 56 -2.06 -8.59 -5.22
N MET A 57 -1.58 -8.34 -4.00
CA MET A 57 -2.41 -8.32 -2.79
C MET A 57 -3.45 -7.22 -2.82
N SER A 58 -3.13 -6.06 -3.40
CA SER A 58 -4.05 -4.93 -3.58
C SER A 58 -5.33 -5.35 -4.31
N LEU A 59 -5.20 -6.20 -5.35
CA LEU A 59 -6.36 -6.68 -6.09
C LEU A 59 -7.27 -7.59 -5.27
N VAL A 60 -6.69 -8.31 -4.30
CA VAL A 60 -7.45 -9.22 -3.42
C VAL A 60 -8.09 -8.44 -2.28
N VAL A 61 -7.32 -7.57 -1.61
CA VAL A 61 -7.77 -6.78 -0.45
C VAL A 61 -8.85 -5.77 -0.86
N CYS A 62 -8.76 -5.21 -2.06
CA CYS A 62 -9.82 -4.34 -2.62
C CYS A 62 -11.00 -5.13 -3.21
N GLY A 63 -11.03 -6.46 -3.10
CA GLY A 63 -12.16 -7.28 -3.53
C GLY A 63 -12.31 -7.47 -5.04
N MET A 64 -11.30 -7.12 -5.85
CA MET A 64 -11.35 -7.33 -7.31
C MET A 64 -11.25 -8.82 -7.67
N TYR A 65 -10.50 -9.58 -6.86
CA TYR A 65 -10.42 -11.04 -6.98
C TYR A 65 -10.66 -11.72 -5.64
N PRO A 66 -11.31 -12.90 -5.64
CA PRO A 66 -11.67 -13.60 -4.40
C PRO A 66 -10.47 -14.26 -3.70
N SER A 67 -9.32 -14.37 -4.36
CA SER A 67 -8.12 -14.99 -3.79
C SER A 67 -6.84 -14.54 -4.49
N VAL A 68 -5.70 -14.74 -3.80
CA VAL A 68 -4.35 -14.53 -4.35
C VAL A 68 -4.13 -15.38 -5.60
N HIS A 69 -4.61 -16.62 -5.60
CA HIS A 69 -4.46 -17.50 -6.77
C HIS A 69 -5.26 -16.99 -7.97
N ALA A 70 -6.49 -16.51 -7.76
CA ALA A 70 -7.31 -15.93 -8.82
C ALA A 70 -6.67 -14.67 -9.40
N ALA A 71 -6.12 -13.79 -8.55
CA ALA A 71 -5.36 -12.62 -8.98
C ALA A 71 -4.09 -13.03 -9.76
N TYR A 72 -3.36 -14.05 -9.27
CA TYR A 72 -2.15 -14.55 -9.92
C TYR A 72 -2.45 -15.09 -11.31
N GLN A 73 -3.51 -15.88 -11.50
CA GLN A 73 -3.88 -16.40 -12.82
C GLN A 73 -4.12 -15.28 -13.85
N LYS A 74 -4.60 -14.11 -13.42
CA LYS A 74 -4.81 -12.95 -14.29
C LYS A 74 -3.54 -12.15 -14.56
N LYS A 75 -2.60 -12.13 -13.62
CA LYS A 75 -1.31 -11.44 -13.73
C LYS A 75 -0.11 -12.35 -14.05
N ALA A 76 -0.34 -13.64 -14.31
CA ALA A 76 0.73 -14.64 -14.44
C ALA A 76 1.72 -14.32 -15.57
N VAL A 77 1.28 -13.61 -16.61
CA VAL A 77 2.16 -13.15 -17.70
C VAL A 77 3.13 -12.06 -17.23
N GLU A 78 2.72 -11.22 -16.28
CA GLU A 78 3.53 -10.14 -15.69
C GLU A 78 4.40 -10.67 -14.54
N ILE A 79 3.91 -11.69 -13.83
CA ILE A 79 4.59 -12.32 -12.69
C ILE A 79 5.34 -13.55 -13.20
N SER A 80 6.59 -13.36 -13.65
CA SER A 80 7.47 -14.36 -14.27
C SER A 80 7.94 -15.52 -13.36
N VAL A 81 7.25 -15.76 -12.24
CA VAL A 81 7.57 -16.83 -11.28
C VAL A 81 6.39 -17.78 -11.10
N SER A 82 6.66 -18.99 -10.63
CA SER A 82 5.60 -19.97 -10.35
C SER A 82 4.69 -19.53 -9.19
N ALA A 83 3.46 -20.02 -9.17
CA ALA A 83 2.55 -19.83 -8.03
C ALA A 83 3.19 -20.29 -6.71
N THR A 84 3.97 -21.38 -6.74
CA THR A 84 4.70 -21.86 -5.56
C THR A 84 5.75 -20.86 -5.08
N ALA A 85 6.55 -20.29 -5.99
CA ALA A 85 7.53 -19.26 -5.64
C ALA A 85 6.87 -18.00 -5.08
N LEU A 86 5.74 -17.59 -5.66
CA LEU A 86 4.90 -16.50 -5.15
C LEU A 86 4.47 -16.75 -3.70
N TYR A 87 3.83 -17.89 -3.43
CA TYR A 87 3.35 -18.23 -2.09
C TYR A 87 4.49 -18.37 -1.09
N ASN A 88 5.62 -18.95 -1.49
CA ASN A 88 6.82 -19.02 -0.65
C ASN A 88 7.35 -17.63 -0.28
N LYS A 89 7.35 -16.68 -1.22
CA LYS A 89 7.76 -15.30 -0.95
C LYS A 89 6.78 -14.61 0.01
N LEU A 90 5.47 -14.74 -0.23
CA LEU A 90 4.41 -14.20 0.65
C LEU A 90 4.51 -14.75 2.08
N GLN A 91 4.66 -16.06 2.23
CA GLN A 91 4.76 -16.72 3.54
C GLN A 91 6.00 -16.27 4.32
N ARG A 92 7.06 -15.88 3.62
CA ARG A 92 8.35 -15.48 4.21
C ARG A 92 8.52 -13.99 4.41
N ILE A 93 7.50 -13.17 4.11
CA ILE A 93 7.57 -11.74 4.42
C ILE A 93 7.81 -11.56 5.91
N GLU A 94 8.93 -10.94 6.23
CA GLU A 94 9.40 -10.81 7.60
C GLU A 94 8.53 -9.80 8.37
N LEU A 95 8.36 -10.03 9.67
CA LEU A 95 7.59 -9.15 10.53
C LEU A 95 8.11 -7.70 10.55
N PRO A 96 9.44 -7.42 10.56
CA PRO A 96 9.94 -6.06 10.48
C PRO A 96 9.49 -5.32 9.21
N VAL A 97 9.47 -5.98 8.05
CA VAL A 97 8.98 -5.41 6.79
C VAL A 97 7.50 -5.04 6.89
N SER A 98 6.67 -5.96 7.40
CA SER A 98 5.23 -5.69 7.57
C SER A 98 4.97 -4.54 8.55
N ARG A 99 5.74 -4.47 9.64
CA ARG A 99 5.67 -3.38 10.62
C ARG A 99 6.07 -2.05 10.00
N ALA A 100 7.17 -2.02 9.25
CA ALA A 100 7.66 -0.81 8.59
C ALA A 100 6.64 -0.29 7.57
N LEU A 101 6.05 -1.17 6.75
CA LEU A 101 5.00 -0.81 5.80
C LEU A 101 3.83 -0.08 6.51
N VAL A 102 3.31 -0.65 7.60
CA VAL A 102 2.21 -0.01 8.34
C VAL A 102 2.65 1.31 8.97
N HIS A 103 3.81 1.33 9.62
CA HIS A 103 4.29 2.51 10.34
C HIS A 103 4.58 3.69 9.40
N GLU A 104 5.29 3.45 8.30
CA GLU A 104 5.65 4.51 7.35
C GLU A 104 4.43 5.06 6.62
N THR A 105 3.52 4.19 6.16
CA THR A 105 2.31 4.65 5.47
C THR A 105 1.37 5.40 6.42
N ALA A 106 1.26 4.97 7.68
CA ALA A 106 0.52 5.70 8.71
C ALA A 106 1.14 7.07 9.00
N SER A 107 2.47 7.17 9.10
CA SER A 107 3.18 8.44 9.31
C SER A 107 2.89 9.46 8.20
N ASP A 108 2.93 9.02 6.93
CA ASP A 108 2.63 9.91 5.80
C ASP A 108 1.19 10.39 5.79
N LEU A 109 0.25 9.46 6.05
CA LEU A 109 -1.16 9.77 6.14
C LEU A 109 -1.43 10.74 7.30
N GLU A 110 -0.74 10.57 8.42
CA GLU A 110 -0.80 11.49 9.56
C GLU A 110 -0.32 12.89 9.18
N GLN A 111 0.78 13.02 8.45
CA GLN A 111 1.24 14.33 7.96
C GLN A 111 0.20 14.98 7.05
N LEU A 112 -0.41 14.22 6.14
CA LEU A 112 -1.48 14.71 5.26
C LEU A 112 -2.70 15.17 6.04
N LEU A 113 -3.16 14.38 7.01
CA LEU A 113 -4.29 14.75 7.87
C LEU A 113 -4.02 16.02 8.67
N ASN A 114 -2.77 16.21 9.13
CA ASN A 114 -2.36 17.43 9.84
C ASN A 114 -2.38 18.65 8.91
N MET A 115 -1.87 18.53 7.68
CA MET A 115 -1.92 19.62 6.70
C MET A 115 -3.35 20.02 6.32
N LEU A 116 -4.27 19.05 6.30
CA LEU A 116 -5.69 19.27 6.05
C LEU A 116 -6.47 19.76 7.28
N ASN A 117 -5.81 19.93 8.44
CA ASN A 117 -6.43 20.29 9.72
C ASN A 117 -7.64 19.40 10.08
N VAL A 118 -7.54 18.10 9.78
CA VAL A 118 -8.63 17.16 10.07
C VAL A 118 -8.67 16.89 11.58
N GLU A 119 -9.77 17.25 12.23
CA GLU A 119 -10.01 16.85 13.61
C GLU A 119 -10.07 15.33 13.72
N ARG A 120 -9.14 14.75 14.48
CA ARG A 120 -9.11 13.31 14.70
C ARG A 120 -9.97 12.95 15.91
N PRO A 121 -10.96 12.07 15.76
CA PRO A 121 -11.63 11.51 16.91
C PRO A 121 -10.61 10.73 17.77
N SER A 122 -10.83 10.74 19.08
CA SER A 122 -10.05 9.90 20.01
C SER A 122 -9.99 8.47 19.48
N PRO A 123 -8.80 7.82 19.45
CA PRO A 123 -8.66 6.42 19.03
C PRO A 123 -9.54 5.46 19.84
N LEU A 124 -9.91 5.85 21.05
CA LEU A 124 -10.75 5.07 21.96
C LEU A 124 -12.24 5.47 21.86
N GLY A 125 -12.62 6.38 20.97
CA GLY A 125 -13.95 6.98 20.92
C GLY A 125 -14.20 8.00 22.04
N LYS A 126 -15.32 8.74 21.97
CA LYS A 126 -15.64 9.82 22.92
C LYS A 126 -15.86 9.35 24.37
N GLN A 127 -16.06 8.05 24.58
CA GLN A 127 -16.46 7.46 25.85
C GLN A 127 -15.28 7.08 26.75
N TYR A 128 -14.07 7.04 26.20
CA TYR A 128 -12.88 6.58 26.89
C TYR A 128 -11.87 7.73 26.94
N ARG A 129 -11.40 8.06 28.14
CA ARG A 129 -10.43 9.12 28.39
C ARG A 129 -9.14 8.50 28.91
N LEU A 130 -8.02 8.78 28.24
CA LEU A 130 -6.70 8.37 28.70
C LEU A 130 -6.40 9.06 30.04
N ARG A 131 -6.15 8.27 31.07
CA ARG A 131 -5.65 8.77 32.35
C ARG A 131 -4.14 8.87 32.21
N MET A 132 -3.63 10.07 31.93
CA MET A 132 -2.21 10.39 32.12
C MET A 132 -1.92 10.61 33.60
#